data_AF-A0A7C5M038-F1
#
_entry.id   AF-A0A7C5M038-F1
#
_cell.length_a   1.000
_cell.length_b   1.000
_cell.length_c   1.000
_cell.angle_alpha   90.00
_cell.angle_beta   90.00
_cell.angle_gamma   90.00
#
_symmetry.space_group_name_H-M   'P 1'
#
loop_
_entity.id
_entity.type
_entity.pdbx_description
1 polymer ?
#
loop_
_entity_poly.entity_id
_entity_poly.type
_entity_poly.pdbx_seq_one_letter_code
_entity_poly.pdbx_strand_id
1 'polypeptide(L)'
;IVSDFVSGAAEHLVAKHQERDYLLIEGQGSLVHPSYSPVTLGLIHGARPHGMIFCYEIGRETITGIPHLPIPPLDEIMRLNEEVASVLHPCRIIGFAINGRLVGPEKTDEECRAIEERYGLPACDVLRHGAAKLGDAACQLRQELLSSAR
;
A
#
# COMPACT_ATOMS: atom_id res chain seq x y z
N ILE A 1 -4.07 21.67 -1.69
CA ILE A 1 -2.61 21.74 -1.97
C ILE A 1 -2.49 21.92 -3.47
N VAL A 2 -1.71 22.91 -3.93
CA VAL A 2 -1.41 23.03 -5.38
C VAL A 2 -0.51 21.87 -5.77
N SER A 3 -0.71 21.28 -6.96
CA SER A 3 -0.04 20.04 -7.42
C SER A 3 1.44 19.97 -7.09
N ASP A 4 2.14 21.07 -7.31
CA ASP A 4 3.61 21.18 -7.22
C ASP A 4 4.13 21.00 -5.79
N PHE A 5 3.27 21.11 -4.77
CA PHE A 5 3.67 21.01 -3.37
C PHE A 5 3.29 19.68 -2.71
N VAL A 6 2.61 18.76 -3.39
CA VAL A 6 2.15 17.49 -2.77
C VAL A 6 3.33 16.66 -2.29
N SER A 7 4.33 16.43 -3.15
CA SER A 7 5.52 15.66 -2.79
C SER A 7 6.37 16.39 -1.75
N GLY A 8 6.58 17.70 -1.90
CA GLY A 8 7.33 18.50 -0.92
C GLY A 8 6.66 18.53 0.47
N ALA A 9 5.33 18.51 0.53
CA ALA A 9 4.61 18.42 1.80
C ALA A 9 4.82 17.06 2.48
N ALA A 10 4.76 15.96 1.70
CA ALA A 10 5.03 14.62 2.23
C ALA A 10 6.49 14.48 2.68
N GLU A 11 7.44 14.95 1.87
CA GLU A 11 8.88 14.97 2.21
C GLU A 11 9.13 15.74 3.51
N HIS A 12 8.53 16.92 3.65
CA HIS A 12 8.69 17.73 4.85
C HIS A 12 8.23 17.00 6.11
N LEU A 13 7.10 16.28 6.04
CA LEU A 13 6.59 15.49 7.17
C LEU A 13 7.50 14.30 7.48
N VAL A 14 8.00 13.60 6.46
CA VAL A 14 8.94 12.49 6.65
C VAL A 14 10.25 12.98 7.28
N ALA A 15 10.85 14.04 6.74
CA ALA A 15 12.09 14.60 7.25
C ALA A 15 11.97 15.10 8.70
N LYS A 16 10.81 15.64 9.07
CA LYS A 16 10.52 16.09 10.44
C LYS A 16 10.49 14.95 11.46
N HIS A 17 10.26 13.72 11.03
CA HIS A 17 10.10 12.55 11.88
C HIS A 17 11.12 11.44 11.59
N GLN A 18 12.20 11.75 10.87
CA GLN A 18 13.19 10.77 10.42
C GLN A 18 13.93 10.04 11.55
N GLU A 19 13.86 10.55 12.78
CA GLU A 19 14.47 9.93 13.97
C GLU A 19 13.69 8.71 14.48
N ARG A 20 12.48 8.47 13.96
CA ARG A 20 11.63 7.34 14.38
C ARG A 20 12.07 6.05 13.70
N ASP A 21 11.95 4.94 14.43
CA ASP A 21 12.23 3.61 13.88
C ASP A 21 11.30 3.23 12.72
N TYR A 22 10.07 3.74 12.74
CA TYR A 22 9.05 3.53 11.72
C TYR A 22 8.24 4.80 11.49
N LEU A 23 7.92 5.06 10.22
CA LEU A 23 6.94 6.05 9.79
C LEU A 23 5.83 5.33 9.02
N LEU A 24 4.65 5.23 9.65
CA LEU A 24 3.46 4.72 8.99
C LEU A 24 2.72 5.88 8.33
N ILE A 25 2.73 5.91 7.00
CA ILE A 25 2.17 7.00 6.21
C ILE A 25 0.80 6.56 5.68
N GLU A 26 -0.23 7.34 5.98
CA GLU A 26 -1.58 7.10 5.48
C GLU A 26 -1.59 7.27 3.95
N GLY A 27 -1.99 6.21 3.23
CA GLY A 27 -2.17 6.27 1.78
C GLY A 27 -3.35 7.16 1.38
N GLN A 28 -3.25 7.81 0.21
CA GLN A 28 -4.30 8.66 -0.33
C GLN A 28 -4.58 8.31 -1.78
N GLY A 29 -5.85 8.06 -2.10
CA GLY A 29 -6.29 7.76 -3.47
C GLY A 29 -5.82 6.40 -3.99
N SER A 30 -5.66 6.31 -5.31
CA SER A 30 -5.09 5.16 -6.01
C SER A 30 -4.49 5.62 -7.34
N LEU A 31 -3.38 5.02 -7.77
CA LEU A 31 -2.75 5.32 -9.06
C LEU A 31 -3.66 5.02 -10.26
N VAL A 32 -4.66 4.14 -10.09
CA VAL A 32 -5.63 3.82 -11.15
C VAL A 32 -6.92 4.66 -11.06
N HIS A 33 -7.05 5.55 -10.07
CA HIS A 33 -8.18 6.45 -9.98
C HIS A 33 -7.89 7.76 -10.74
N PRO A 34 -8.63 8.11 -11.80
CA PRO A 34 -8.33 9.27 -12.65
C PRO A 34 -8.19 10.60 -11.91
N SER A 35 -9.08 10.84 -10.93
CA SER A 35 -9.07 12.09 -10.17
C SER A 35 -8.05 12.14 -9.01
N TYR A 36 -7.54 11.00 -8.56
CA TYR A 36 -6.73 10.91 -7.34
C TYR A 36 -5.33 10.33 -7.57
N SER A 37 -5.03 9.78 -8.74
CA SER A 37 -3.71 9.27 -9.08
C SER A 37 -2.58 10.29 -8.91
N PRO A 38 -2.75 11.61 -9.20
CA PRO A 38 -1.68 12.57 -8.95
C PRO A 38 -1.37 12.74 -7.46
N VAL A 39 -2.37 12.58 -6.59
CA VAL A 39 -2.18 12.65 -5.13
C VAL A 39 -1.38 11.45 -4.65
N THR A 40 -1.74 10.24 -5.10
CA THR A 40 -1.03 9.01 -4.75
C THR A 40 0.42 9.06 -5.23
N LEU A 41 0.67 9.49 -6.46
CA LEU A 41 2.01 9.60 -7.02
C LEU A 41 2.87 10.63 -6.25
N GLY A 42 2.31 11.81 -5.99
CA GLY A 42 3.00 12.84 -5.22
C GLY A 42 3.34 12.37 -3.80
N LEU A 43 2.42 11.64 -3.15
CA LEU A 43 2.66 11.05 -1.83
C LEU A 43 3.79 10.02 -1.88
N ILE A 44 3.76 9.07 -2.82
CA ILE A 44 4.80 8.05 -2.99
C ILE A 44 6.18 8.71 -3.19
N HIS A 45 6.27 9.69 -4.08
CA HIS A 45 7.54 10.34 -4.40
C HIS A 45 8.09 11.21 -3.27
N GLY A 46 7.21 11.90 -2.53
CA GLY A 46 7.62 12.67 -1.35
C GLY A 46 7.97 11.79 -0.15
N ALA A 47 7.23 10.70 0.05
CA ALA A 47 7.41 9.79 1.17
C ALA A 47 8.61 8.85 1.01
N ARG A 48 8.94 8.47 -0.23
CA ARG A 48 9.99 7.50 -0.59
C ARG A 48 9.93 6.23 0.29
N PRO A 49 8.78 5.52 0.32
CA PRO A 49 8.58 4.41 1.24
C PRO A 49 9.56 3.26 0.95
N HIS A 50 10.04 2.61 2.01
CA HIS A 50 10.84 1.38 1.88
C HIS A 50 9.97 0.15 1.54
N GLY A 51 8.71 0.17 1.94
CA GLY A 51 7.74 -0.87 1.64
C GLY A 51 6.31 -0.36 1.76
N MET A 52 5.38 -1.07 1.13
CA MET A 52 3.97 -0.69 1.07
C MET A 52 3.06 -1.84 1.52
N ILE A 53 1.95 -1.48 2.17
CA ILE A 53 0.83 -2.39 2.41
C ILE A 53 -0.19 -2.15 1.31
N PHE A 54 -0.54 -3.20 0.57
CA PHE A 54 -1.50 -3.11 -0.52
C PHE A 54 -2.92 -3.27 0.01
N CYS A 55 -3.72 -2.21 -0.09
CA CYS A 55 -5.08 -2.17 0.43
C CYS A 55 -6.11 -2.34 -0.70
N TYR A 56 -7.07 -3.26 -0.56
CA TYR A 56 -8.19 -3.36 -1.48
C TYR A 56 -9.46 -3.91 -0.82
N GLU A 57 -10.59 -3.82 -1.52
CA GLU A 57 -11.88 -4.33 -1.07
C GLU A 57 -12.34 -5.49 -1.95
N ILE A 58 -12.79 -6.56 -1.31
CA ILE A 58 -13.26 -7.76 -2.00
C ILE A 58 -14.51 -7.45 -2.83
N GLY A 59 -14.48 -7.85 -4.09
CA GLY A 59 -15.63 -7.76 -5.00
C GLY A 59 -15.86 -6.38 -5.62
N ARG A 60 -14.95 -5.42 -5.41
CA ARG A 60 -15.05 -4.13 -6.13
C ARG A 60 -14.51 -4.30 -7.56
N GLU A 61 -15.37 -4.05 -8.54
CA GLU A 61 -15.05 -4.22 -9.96
C GLU A 61 -14.77 -2.91 -10.69
N THR A 62 -15.24 -1.77 -10.18
CA THR A 62 -15.17 -0.46 -10.84
C THR A 62 -14.64 0.63 -9.92
N ILE A 63 -14.06 1.65 -10.53
CA ILE A 63 -13.49 2.79 -9.80
C ILE A 63 -14.61 3.54 -9.07
N THR A 64 -14.38 3.85 -7.79
CA THR A 64 -15.34 4.54 -6.94
C THR A 64 -15.82 5.84 -7.58
N GLY A 65 -17.13 5.97 -7.79
CA GLY A 65 -17.73 7.16 -8.41
C GLY A 65 -17.62 7.20 -9.94
N ILE A 66 -17.04 6.17 -10.58
CA ILE A 66 -16.89 6.06 -12.05
C ILE A 66 -17.35 4.66 -12.49
N PRO A 67 -18.67 4.39 -12.55
CA PRO A 67 -19.20 3.02 -12.73
C PRO A 67 -18.84 2.35 -14.06
N HIS A 68 -18.42 3.11 -15.07
CA HIS A 68 -18.06 2.59 -16.38
C HIS A 68 -16.56 2.25 -16.51
N LEU A 69 -15.75 2.57 -15.49
CA LEU A 69 -14.31 2.36 -15.52
C LEU A 69 -13.95 1.15 -14.64
N PRO A 70 -13.57 0.00 -15.22
CA PRO A 70 -13.18 -1.17 -14.45
C PRO A 70 -11.88 -0.94 -13.69
N ILE A 71 -11.74 -1.60 -12.54
CA ILE A 71 -10.48 -1.69 -11.81
C ILE A 71 -9.57 -2.68 -12.57
N PRO A 72 -8.32 -2.32 -12.89
CA PRO A 72 -7.37 -3.24 -13.51
C PRO A 72 -7.10 -4.48 -12.64
N PRO A 73 -6.59 -5.58 -13.22
CA PRO A 73 -6.18 -6.75 -12.45
C PRO A 73 -5.20 -6.38 -11.33
N LEU A 74 -5.32 -7.09 -10.20
CA LEU A 74 -4.53 -6.83 -8.99
C LEU A 74 -3.01 -6.77 -9.28
N ASP A 75 -2.50 -7.74 -10.06
CA ASP A 75 -1.08 -7.81 -10.46
C ASP A 75 -0.60 -6.54 -11.17
N GLU A 76 -1.44 -5.93 -12.02
CA GLU A 76 -1.08 -4.73 -12.77
C GLU A 76 -0.99 -3.51 -11.85
N ILE A 77 -1.93 -3.39 -10.90
CA ILE A 77 -1.93 -2.31 -9.93
C ILE A 77 -0.74 -2.44 -8.98
N MET A 78 -0.44 -3.67 -8.54
CA MET A 78 0.73 -3.95 -7.70
C MET A 78 2.02 -3.54 -8.42
N ARG A 79 2.24 -4.05 -9.63
CA ARG A 79 3.41 -3.73 -10.45
C ARG A 79 3.55 -2.23 -10.65
N LEU A 80 2.47 -1.54 -11.01
CA LEU A 80 2.48 -0.09 -11.20
C LEU A 80 2.95 0.64 -9.93
N ASN A 81 2.42 0.29 -8.75
CA ASN A 81 2.82 0.94 -7.49
C ASN A 81 4.31 0.71 -7.19
N GLU A 82 4.79 -0.53 -7.31
CA GLU A 82 6.20 -0.87 -7.06
C GLU A 82 7.13 -0.18 -8.04
N GLU A 83 6.78 -0.14 -9.33
CA GLU A 83 7.56 0.53 -10.37
C GLU A 83 7.68 2.03 -10.07
N VAL A 84 6.56 2.74 -9.82
CA VAL A 84 6.63 4.20 -9.59
C VAL A 84 7.31 4.56 -8.29
N ALA A 85 7.19 3.73 -7.24
CA ALA A 85 7.87 3.94 -5.97
C ALA A 85 9.37 3.69 -6.10
N SER A 86 9.75 2.64 -6.85
CA SER A 86 11.14 2.23 -7.02
C SER A 86 11.99 3.16 -7.89
N VAL A 87 11.38 4.10 -8.61
CA VAL A 87 12.12 5.12 -9.39
C VAL A 87 13.11 5.91 -8.52
N LEU A 88 12.74 6.25 -7.28
CA LEU A 88 13.54 7.12 -6.40
C LEU A 88 14.27 6.35 -5.29
N HIS A 89 13.80 5.15 -4.95
CA HIS A 89 14.31 4.34 -3.84
C HIS A 89 13.70 2.93 -3.93
N PRO A 90 14.47 1.82 -3.72
CA PRO A 90 13.91 0.48 -3.72
C PRO A 90 12.67 0.35 -2.84
N CYS A 91 11.56 -0.08 -3.44
CA CYS A 91 10.29 -0.22 -2.73
C CYS A 91 9.55 -1.46 -3.23
N ARG A 92 8.89 -2.17 -2.32
CA ARG A 92 8.07 -3.34 -2.66
C ARG A 92 6.85 -3.44 -1.77
N ILE A 93 5.86 -4.18 -2.22
CA ILE A 93 4.72 -4.55 -1.38
C ILE A 93 5.20 -5.62 -0.38
N ILE A 94 4.87 -5.43 0.89
CA ILE A 94 5.26 -6.33 1.98
C ILE A 94 4.09 -7.06 2.63
N GLY A 95 2.86 -6.75 2.22
CA GLY A 95 1.66 -7.42 2.70
C GLY A 95 0.38 -6.78 2.19
N PHE A 96 -0.74 -7.43 2.46
CA PHE A 96 -2.07 -7.05 1.98
C PHE A 96 -3.03 -6.76 3.13
N ALA A 97 -3.66 -5.58 3.09
CA ALA A 97 -4.78 -5.24 3.96
C ALA A 97 -6.09 -5.38 3.16
N ILE A 98 -6.83 -6.45 3.44
CA ILE A 98 -8.00 -6.85 2.66
C ILE A 98 -9.26 -6.40 3.38
N ASN A 99 -10.08 -5.57 2.74
CA ASN A 99 -11.35 -5.13 3.29
C ASN A 99 -12.46 -6.11 2.89
N GLY A 100 -12.86 -6.96 3.83
CA GLY A 100 -13.91 -7.96 3.67
C GLY A 100 -15.31 -7.52 4.10
N ARG A 101 -15.56 -6.21 4.27
CA ARG A 101 -16.84 -5.73 4.86
C ARG A 101 -18.09 -6.17 4.10
N LEU A 102 -17.99 -6.46 2.80
CA LEU A 102 -19.13 -6.78 1.93
C LEU A 102 -19.39 -8.29 1.77
N VAL A 103 -18.44 -9.15 2.13
CA VAL A 103 -18.51 -10.59 1.82
C VAL A 103 -18.62 -11.49 3.05
N GLY A 104 -18.44 -10.95 4.25
CA GLY A 104 -18.52 -11.69 5.50
C GLY A 104 -17.22 -12.43 5.87
N PRO A 105 -17.12 -12.97 7.10
CA PRO A 105 -15.86 -13.50 7.64
C PRO A 105 -15.27 -14.65 6.82
N GLU A 106 -16.06 -15.65 6.48
CA GLU A 106 -15.60 -16.86 5.78
C GLU A 106 -14.94 -16.52 4.43
N LYS A 107 -15.61 -15.72 3.60
CA LYS A 107 -15.05 -15.24 2.32
C LYS A 107 -13.84 -14.33 2.50
N THR A 108 -13.78 -13.58 3.60
CA THR A 108 -12.61 -12.75 3.93
C THR A 108 -11.40 -13.63 4.24
N ASP A 109 -11.58 -14.70 5.01
CA ASP A 109 -10.54 -15.65 5.37
C ASP A 109 -10.08 -16.50 4.19
N GLU A 110 -11.00 -16.87 3.29
CA GLU A 110 -10.68 -17.50 2.01
C GLU A 110 -9.82 -16.59 1.14
N GLU A 111 -10.22 -15.32 0.97
CA GLU A 111 -9.45 -14.36 0.19
C GLU A 111 -8.06 -14.12 0.79
N CYS A 112 -7.95 -13.95 2.11
CA CYS A 112 -6.64 -13.80 2.77
C CYS A 112 -5.73 -14.99 2.47
N ARG A 113 -6.23 -16.22 2.59
CA ARG A 113 -5.46 -17.44 2.28
C ARG A 113 -5.04 -17.50 0.81
N ALA A 114 -5.96 -17.17 -0.11
CA ALA A 114 -5.68 -17.18 -1.54
C ALA A 114 -4.60 -16.16 -1.92
N ILE A 115 -4.61 -14.97 -1.32
CA ILE A 115 -3.59 -13.94 -1.53
C ILE A 115 -2.24 -14.38 -0.96
N GLU A 116 -2.22 -15.01 0.21
CA GLU A 116 -0.99 -15.54 0.81
C GLU A 116 -0.37 -16.63 -0.05
N GLU A 117 -1.18 -17.55 -0.55
CA GLU A 117 -0.72 -18.60 -1.46
C GLU A 117 -0.21 -18.03 -2.78
N ARG A 118 -0.91 -17.05 -3.35
CA ARG A 118 -0.56 -16.46 -4.65
C ARG A 118 0.71 -15.63 -4.63
N TYR A 119 0.88 -14.80 -3.60
CA TYR A 119 1.97 -13.81 -3.57
C TYR A 119 3.07 -14.14 -2.55
N GLY A 120 2.86 -15.11 -1.66
CA GLY A 120 3.82 -15.43 -0.60
C GLY A 120 4.03 -14.29 0.41
N LEU A 121 3.09 -13.35 0.49
CA LEU A 121 3.14 -12.19 1.37
C LEU A 121 1.98 -12.24 2.37
N PRO A 122 2.16 -11.74 3.61
CA PRO A 122 1.11 -11.77 4.63
C PRO A 122 -0.12 -10.95 4.21
N ALA A 123 -1.31 -11.50 4.47
CA ALA A 123 -2.58 -10.87 4.21
C ALA A 123 -3.53 -10.97 5.41
N CYS A 124 -4.22 -9.88 5.72
CA CYS A 124 -5.31 -9.91 6.69
C CYS A 124 -6.33 -8.79 6.46
N ASP A 125 -7.55 -8.97 6.97
CA ASP A 125 -8.45 -7.86 7.26
C ASP A 125 -8.06 -7.26 8.61
N VAL A 126 -7.41 -6.09 8.59
CA VAL A 126 -6.88 -5.44 9.80
C VAL A 126 -7.97 -5.09 10.82
N LEU A 127 -9.21 -4.86 10.37
CA LEU A 127 -10.32 -4.52 11.26
C LEU A 127 -10.88 -5.75 11.95
N ARG A 128 -10.79 -6.93 11.31
CA ARG A 128 -11.29 -8.21 11.86
C ARG A 128 -10.23 -8.98 12.61
N HIS A 129 -9.04 -9.12 12.02
CA HIS A 129 -7.96 -9.99 12.51
C HIS A 129 -6.93 -9.23 13.35
N GLY A 130 -6.99 -7.89 13.34
CA GLY A 130 -5.92 -7.04 13.86
C GLY A 130 -4.76 -6.88 12.87
N ALA A 131 -3.87 -5.94 13.18
CA ALA A 131 -2.77 -5.55 12.30
C ALA A 131 -1.44 -6.28 12.56
N ALA A 132 -1.40 -7.23 13.51
CA ALA A 132 -0.16 -7.87 13.96
C ALA A 132 0.64 -8.47 12.80
N LYS A 133 -0.04 -9.21 11.89
CA LYS A 133 0.61 -9.86 10.73
C LYS A 133 1.33 -8.89 9.80
N LEU A 134 0.77 -7.71 9.58
CA LEU A 134 1.37 -6.66 8.75
C LEU A 134 2.43 -5.85 9.53
N GLY A 135 2.26 -5.72 10.85
CA GLY A 135 3.28 -5.17 11.74
C GLY A 135 4.56 -6.02 11.75
N ASP A 136 4.41 -7.34 11.80
CA ASP A 136 5.53 -8.28 11.73
C ASP A 136 6.26 -8.17 10.37
N ALA A 137 5.51 -8.00 9.28
CA ALA A 137 6.09 -7.76 7.95
C ALA A 137 6.93 -6.47 7.89
N ALA A 138 6.45 -5.40 8.53
CA ALA A 138 7.21 -4.15 8.64
C ALA A 138 8.48 -4.32 9.51
N CYS A 139 8.39 -5.07 10.60
CA CYS A 139 9.54 -5.41 11.43
C CYS A 139 10.60 -6.21 10.68
N GLN A 140 10.17 -7.20 9.90
CA GLN A 140 11.05 -7.99 9.06
C GLN A 140 11.74 -7.12 8.01
N LEU A 141 11.00 -6.27 7.30
CA LEU A 141 11.57 -5.35 6.31
C LEU A 141 12.67 -4.47 6.94
N ARG A 142 12.44 -3.91 8.12
CA ARG A 142 13.45 -3.09 8.81
C ARG A 142 14.71 -3.89 9.13
N GLN A 143 14.58 -5.15 9.57
CA GLN A 143 15.74 -6.01 9.84
C GLN A 143 16.55 -6.26 8.56
N GLU A 144 15.90 -6.50 7.43
CA GLU A 144 16.54 -6.68 6.12
C GLU A 144 17.27 -5.43 5.63
N LEU A 145 16.67 -4.25 5.83
CA LEU A 145 17.30 -2.98 5.46
C LEU A 145 18.53 -2.69 6.31
N LEU A 146 18.47 -2.96 7.62
CA LEU A 146 19.59 -2.75 8.53
C LEU A 146 20.73 -3.75 8.35
N SER A 147 20.44 -4.98 7.91
CA SER A 147 21.46 -5.97 7.59
C SER A 147 22.15 -5.66 6.26
N SER A 148 21.42 -5.11 5.29
CA SER A 148 21.93 -4.73 3.97
C SER A 148 22.75 -3.42 3.99
N ALA A 149 22.63 -2.61 5.04
CA ALA A 149 23.37 -1.37 5.22
C ALA A 149 24.74 -1.54 5.91
N ARG A 150 25.10 -2.77 6.30
CA ARG A 150 26.40 -3.13 6.90
C ARG A 150 27.30 -3.78 5.86
#